data_AF-A0A4R9ERS0-F1
#
_entry.id   AF-A0A4R9ERS0-F1
#
_cell.length_a   1.000
_cell.length_b   1.000
_cell.length_c   1.000
_cell.angle_alpha   90.00
_cell.angle_beta   90.00
_cell.angle_gamma   90.00
#
_symmetry.space_group_name_H-M   'P 1'
#
loop_
_entity.id
_entity.type
_entity.pdbx_description
1 polymer ?
#
loop_
_entity_poly.entity_id
_entity_poly.type
_entity_poly.pdbx_seq_one_letter_code
_entity_poly.pdbx_strand_id
1 'polypeptide(L)'
;MPDTEAGLRAEIASLKAQLAEQTTIPPLPDQHDGESITWEAWEAAPVIIAHVLNGCEQCDHPGPILLNFGLAGPGRPTKRFRAFRCRSCQEMTVYRVQPRRNGPPGMDYIQFAYYPPHSVAN
;
A
#
# COMPACT_ATOMS: atom_id res chain seq x y z
N MET A 1 -24.24 -31.46 -28.36
CA MET A 1 -23.77 -30.18 -27.78
C MET A 1 -22.42 -30.39 -27.07
N PRO A 2 -21.29 -30.41 -27.81
CA PRO A 2 -19.94 -30.47 -27.24
C PRO A 2 -19.26 -29.09 -27.10
N ASP A 3 -19.91 -28.01 -27.50
CA ASP A 3 -19.29 -26.67 -27.60
C ASP A 3 -19.18 -25.90 -26.27
N THR A 4 -19.82 -26.39 -25.21
CA THR A 4 -19.83 -25.71 -23.90
C THR A 4 -18.55 -25.96 -23.10
N GLU A 5 -17.98 -27.16 -23.16
CA GLU A 5 -16.79 -27.49 -22.36
C GLU A 5 -15.53 -26.79 -22.89
N ALA A 6 -15.38 -26.73 -24.22
CA ALA A 6 -14.28 -26.01 -24.86
C ALA A 6 -14.40 -24.49 -24.63
N GLY A 7 -15.62 -23.94 -24.71
CA GLY A 7 -15.89 -22.52 -24.41
C GLY A 7 -15.57 -22.16 -22.96
N LEU A 8 -16.02 -22.97 -22.00
CA LEU A 8 -15.73 -22.77 -20.58
C LEU A 8 -14.24 -22.86 -20.25
N ARG A 9 -13.51 -23.79 -20.89
CA ARG A 9 -12.05 -23.87 -20.71
C ARG A 9 -11.31 -22.64 -21.25
N ALA A 10 -11.76 -22.10 -22.39
CA ALA A 10 -11.21 -20.87 -22.96
C ALA A 10 -11.52 -19.65 -22.08
N GLU A 11 -12.74 -19.55 -21.54
CA GLU A 11 -13.13 -18.50 -20.60
C GLU A 11 -12.33 -18.58 -19.30
N ILE A 12 -12.15 -19.77 -18.72
CA ILE A 12 -11.29 -19.97 -17.54
C ILE A 12 -9.84 -19.59 -17.85
N ALA A 13 -9.32 -19.93 -19.02
CA ALA A 13 -7.95 -19.55 -19.41
C ALA A 13 -7.81 -18.03 -19.56
N SER A 14 -8.81 -17.36 -20.15
CA SER A 14 -8.84 -15.89 -20.26
C SER A 14 -8.93 -15.22 -18.89
N LEU A 15 -9.82 -15.69 -18.02
CA LEU A 15 -9.95 -15.17 -16.65
C LEU A 15 -8.69 -15.40 -15.83
N LYS A 16 -8.01 -16.55 -16.00
CA LYS A 16 -6.71 -16.82 -15.36
C LYS A 16 -5.60 -15.93 -15.91
N ALA A 17 -5.60 -15.64 -17.21
CA ALA A 17 -4.65 -14.71 -17.82
C ALA A 17 -4.87 -13.28 -17.33
N GLN A 18 -6.13 -12.83 -17.26
CA GLN A 18 -6.52 -11.54 -16.67
C GLN A 18 -6.19 -11.48 -15.16
N LEU A 19 -6.34 -12.60 -14.44
CA LEU A 19 -5.92 -12.72 -13.04
C LEU A 19 -4.40 -12.71 -12.90
N ALA A 20 -3.66 -13.32 -13.83
CA ALA A 20 -2.20 -13.30 -13.81
C ALA A 20 -1.63 -11.93 -14.22
N GLU A 21 -2.37 -11.18 -15.05
CA GLU A 21 -2.15 -9.76 -15.32
C GLU A 21 -2.63 -8.86 -14.17
N GLN A 22 -3.22 -9.41 -13.09
CA GLN A 22 -3.40 -8.62 -11.87
C GLN A 22 -2.03 -8.22 -11.34
N THR A 23 -1.69 -6.97 -11.61
CA THR A 23 -1.08 -6.02 -10.68
C THR A 23 -0.22 -6.68 -9.63
N THR A 24 1.03 -7.00 -9.98
CA THR A 24 2.05 -7.32 -8.97
C THR A 24 2.21 -6.10 -8.07
N ILE A 25 1.70 -6.19 -6.84
CA ILE A 25 1.83 -5.13 -5.85
C ILE A 25 3.31 -5.05 -5.45
N PRO A 26 3.96 -3.87 -5.56
CA PRO A 26 5.36 -3.74 -5.18
C PRO A 26 5.55 -4.11 -3.71
N PRO A 27 6.64 -4.81 -3.36
CA PRO A 27 6.97 -5.06 -1.97
C PRO A 27 7.32 -3.73 -1.28
N LEU A 28 7.10 -3.68 0.04
CA LEU A 28 7.56 -2.56 0.86
C LEU A 28 9.10 -2.53 0.90
N PRO A 29 9.73 -1.34 1.02
CA PRO A 29 11.17 -1.23 1.20
C PRO A 29 11.62 -2.02 2.43
N ASP A 30 12.62 -2.87 2.28
CA ASP A 30 13.19 -3.68 3.36
C ASP A 30 14.23 -2.90 4.19
N GLN A 31 14.72 -1.76 3.68
CA GLN A 31 15.74 -0.93 4.33
C GLN A 31 15.48 0.57 4.19
N HIS A 32 15.97 1.35 5.16
CA HIS A 32 16.08 2.81 5.10
C HIS A 32 17.27 3.30 5.92
N ASP A 33 18.10 4.18 5.34
CA ASP A 33 19.36 4.66 5.94
C ASP A 33 20.28 3.52 6.44
N GLY A 34 20.35 2.40 5.71
CA GLY A 34 21.17 1.24 6.07
C GLY A 34 20.63 0.36 7.20
N GLU A 35 19.41 0.62 7.69
CA GLU A 35 18.75 -0.21 8.70
C GLU A 35 17.60 -1.01 8.09
N SER A 36 17.49 -2.28 8.47
CA SER A 36 16.35 -3.13 8.09
C SER A 36 15.06 -2.66 8.74
N ILE A 37 13.99 -2.63 7.95
CA ILE A 37 12.64 -2.31 8.39
C ILE A 37 11.86 -3.61 8.58
N THR A 38 11.32 -3.80 9.77
CA THR A 38 10.33 -4.86 10.02
C THR A 38 8.94 -4.27 9.86
N TRP A 39 8.17 -4.84 8.93
CA TRP A 39 6.80 -4.43 8.65
C TRP A 39 5.80 -5.36 9.35
N GLU A 40 4.68 -4.79 9.78
CA GLU A 40 3.54 -5.54 10.28
C GLU A 40 2.66 -6.05 9.12
N ALA A 41 1.54 -6.68 9.47
CA ALA A 41 0.53 -7.03 8.48
C ALA A 41 -0.17 -5.76 7.97
N TRP A 42 -0.68 -5.82 6.73
CA TRP A 42 -1.56 -4.78 6.21
C TRP A 42 -2.93 -4.85 6.89
N GLU A 43 -3.41 -3.71 7.37
CA GLU A 43 -4.72 -3.59 8.00
C GLU A 43 -5.53 -2.45 7.37
N ALA A 44 -6.84 -2.42 7.63
CA ALA A 44 -7.65 -1.24 7.28
C ALA A 44 -7.22 -0.07 8.16
N ALA A 45 -6.93 1.09 7.56
CA ALA A 45 -6.64 2.29 8.34
C ALA A 45 -7.87 2.64 9.21
N PRO A 46 -7.75 2.72 10.55
CA PRO A 46 -8.85 3.19 11.38
C PRO A 46 -9.10 4.69 11.08
N VAL A 47 -10.37 5.11 11.16
CA VAL A 47 -10.83 6.46 10.80
C VAL A 47 -10.02 7.58 11.50
N ILE A 48 -9.58 7.35 12.74
CA ILE A 48 -8.78 8.29 13.55
C ILE A 48 -7.35 8.46 13.00
N ILE A 49 -6.80 7.47 12.32
CA ILE A 49 -5.47 7.57 11.69
C ILE A 49 -5.60 8.06 10.24
N ALA A 50 -6.78 7.87 9.64
CA ALA A 50 -7.10 8.23 8.27
C ALA A 50 -7.41 9.73 8.06
N HIS A 51 -7.22 10.60 9.06
CA HIS A 51 -7.24 12.06 8.87
C HIS A 51 -6.25 12.56 7.80
N VAL A 52 -5.27 11.73 7.42
CA VAL A 52 -4.32 12.01 6.34
C VAL A 52 -4.90 11.66 4.96
N LEU A 53 -5.65 10.55 4.83
CA LEU A 53 -6.19 10.03 3.57
C LEU A 53 -7.36 9.07 3.88
N ASN A 54 -8.60 9.55 3.87
CA ASN A 54 -9.79 8.68 4.01
C ASN A 54 -10.19 7.99 2.70
N GLY A 55 -9.59 8.39 1.58
CA GLY A 55 -9.79 7.83 0.25
C GLY A 55 -8.51 7.90 -0.56
N CYS A 56 -8.58 7.49 -1.82
CA CYS A 56 -7.46 7.59 -2.75
C CYS A 56 -7.75 8.71 -3.75
N GLU A 57 -6.93 9.75 -3.72
CA GLU A 57 -7.05 10.93 -4.61
C GLU A 57 -6.82 10.57 -6.08
N GLN A 58 -6.13 9.46 -6.35
CA GLN A 58 -5.83 9.06 -7.71
C GLN A 58 -7.02 8.43 -8.44
N CYS A 59 -7.83 7.64 -7.75
CA CYS A 59 -8.92 6.86 -8.36
C CYS A 59 -10.28 7.09 -7.70
N ASP A 60 -10.37 8.13 -6.87
CA ASP A 60 -11.56 8.51 -6.10
C ASP A 60 -12.17 7.38 -5.25
N HIS A 61 -11.38 6.35 -4.92
CA HIS A 61 -11.87 5.26 -4.10
C HIS A 61 -12.22 5.79 -2.69
N PRO A 62 -13.44 5.54 -2.19
CA PRO A 62 -13.97 6.20 -0.98
C PRO A 62 -13.34 5.73 0.34
N GLY A 63 -12.47 4.71 0.28
CA GLY A 63 -11.75 4.16 1.44
C GLY A 63 -12.40 2.92 2.07
N PRO A 64 -11.87 2.45 3.22
CA PRO A 64 -10.63 2.91 3.84
C PRO A 64 -9.40 2.43 3.06
N ILE A 65 -8.33 3.23 3.07
CA ILE A 65 -7.01 2.80 2.60
C ILE A 65 -6.44 1.71 3.51
N LEU A 66 -5.50 0.92 2.99
CA LEU A 66 -4.71 0.00 3.79
C LEU A 66 -3.55 0.74 4.46
N LEU A 67 -3.22 0.32 5.66
CA LEU A 67 -2.14 0.84 6.49
C LEU A 67 -1.22 -0.30 6.91
N ASN A 68 0.07 -0.03 6.94
CA ASN A 68 1.09 -0.92 7.49
C ASN A 68 2.10 -0.11 8.32
N PHE A 69 2.52 -0.64 9.47
CA PHE A 69 3.51 -0.03 10.33
C PHE A 69 4.87 -0.69 10.17
N GLY A 70 5.90 0.14 10.05
CA GLY A 70 7.28 -0.33 9.99
C GLY A 70 8.11 0.20 11.15
N LEU A 71 9.06 -0.61 11.62
CA LEU A 71 10.01 -0.24 12.66
C LEU A 71 11.44 -0.56 12.19
N ALA A 72 12.37 0.37 12.44
CA ALA A 72 13.81 0.14 12.21
C ALA A 72 14.65 0.73 13.35
N GLY A 73 15.86 0.18 13.49
CA GLY A 73 16.87 0.59 14.46
C GLY A 73 17.38 -0.59 15.29
N PRO A 74 18.64 -0.53 15.76
CA PRO A 74 19.25 -1.63 16.51
C PRO A 74 18.62 -1.77 17.91
N GLY A 75 18.17 -2.98 18.23
CA GLY A 75 17.65 -3.34 19.55
C GLY A 75 16.28 -2.72 19.85
N ARG A 76 16.24 -1.44 20.22
CA ARG A 76 14.99 -0.68 20.42
C ARG A 76 14.74 0.20 19.20
N PRO A 77 13.70 -0.07 18.40
CA PRO A 77 13.47 0.67 17.16
C PRO A 77 13.19 2.14 17.47
N THR A 78 14.01 3.02 16.91
CA THR A 78 13.91 4.48 17.06
C THR A 78 13.23 5.13 15.85
N LYS A 79 13.21 4.44 14.70
CA LYS A 79 12.57 4.89 13.48
C LYS A 79 11.23 4.19 13.31
N ARG A 80 10.21 4.98 12.99
CA ARG A 80 8.85 4.53 12.72
C ARG A 80 8.49 4.86 11.29
N PHE A 81 7.79 3.94 10.64
CA PHE A 81 7.34 4.09 9.27
C PHE A 81 5.86 3.79 9.17
N ARG A 82 5.21 4.39 8.18
CA ARG A 82 3.84 4.08 7.79
C ARG A 82 3.78 3.95 6.28
N ALA A 83 3.19 2.85 5.82
CA ALA A 83 2.84 2.69 4.43
C ALA A 83 1.33 2.76 4.29
N PHE A 84 0.88 3.47 3.26
CA PHE A 84 -0.51 3.61 2.91
C PHE A 84 -0.71 3.04 1.51
N ARG A 85 -1.75 2.23 1.31
CA ARG A 85 -2.04 1.64 0.00
C ARG A 85 -3.53 1.71 -0.35
N CYS A 86 -3.84 2.12 -1.57
CA CYS A 86 -5.20 2.05 -2.10
C CYS A 86 -5.60 0.59 -2.37
N ARG A 87 -6.80 0.19 -1.97
CA ARG A 87 -7.33 -1.17 -2.26
C ARG A 87 -7.77 -1.36 -3.70
N SER A 88 -8.07 -0.27 -4.40
CA SER A 88 -8.52 -0.30 -5.80
C SER A 88 -7.29 -0.26 -6.72
N CYS A 89 -6.65 0.91 -6.83
CA CYS A 89 -5.59 1.14 -7.80
C CYS A 89 -4.18 0.70 -7.34
N GLN A 90 -4.05 0.21 -6.10
CA GLN A 90 -2.78 -0.22 -5.49
C GLN A 90 -1.69 0.86 -5.38
N GLU A 91 -2.02 2.13 -5.62
CA GLU A 91 -1.12 3.25 -5.31
C GLU A 91 -0.65 3.13 -3.86
N MET A 92 0.66 3.30 -3.65
CA MET A 92 1.26 3.14 -2.33
C MET A 92 2.29 4.22 -2.03
N THR A 93 2.17 4.83 -0.86
CA THR A 93 3.12 5.83 -0.36
C THR A 93 3.66 5.42 1.00
N VAL A 94 4.97 5.56 1.18
CA VAL A 94 5.67 5.16 2.40
C VAL A 94 6.34 6.36 3.03
N TYR A 95 6.06 6.57 4.31
CA TYR A 95 6.53 7.70 5.09
C TYR A 95 7.39 7.23 6.27
N ARG A 96 8.45 7.99 6.56
CA ARG A 96 9.10 8.00 7.86
C ARG A 96 8.35 8.96 8.77
N VAL A 97 7.99 8.48 9.95
CA VAL A 97 7.35 9.28 11.00
C VAL A 97 8.43 9.82 11.91
N GLN A 98 8.46 11.13 12.09
CA GLN A 98 9.39 11.78 13.02
C GLN A 98 8.69 12.81 13.89
N PRO A 99 9.15 13.03 15.13
CA PRO A 99 8.66 14.13 15.94
C PRO A 99 8.90 15.46 15.24
N ARG A 100 7.91 16.36 15.30
CA ARG A 100 8.10 17.76 14.90
C ARG A 100 9.22 18.37 15.73
N ARG A 101 10.26 18.88 15.05
CA ARG A 101 11.37 19.57 15.73
C ARG A 101 11.01 21.00 16.11
N ASN A 102 10.21 21.67 15.28
CA ASN A 102 9.80 23.05 15.46
C ASN A 102 8.27 23.16 15.35
N GLY A 103 7.63 23.88 16.28
CA GLY A 103 6.19 24.10 16.28
C GLY A 103 5.43 23.29 17.36
N PRO A 104 4.08 23.25 17.28
CA PRO A 104 3.27 22.54 18.26
C PRO A 104 3.55 21.03 18.27
N PRO A 105 3.27 20.34 19.39
CA PRO A 105 3.45 18.89 19.50
C PRO A 105 2.77 18.14 18.35
N GLY A 106 3.49 17.20 17.75
CA GLY A 106 2.98 16.44 16.62
C GLY A 106 4.05 15.60 15.94
N MET A 107 3.63 14.92 14.87
CA MET A 107 4.48 14.10 14.02
C MET A 107 4.50 14.65 12.60
N ASP A 108 5.68 14.65 11.98
CA ASP A 108 5.84 14.87 10.55
C ASP A 108 5.97 13.54 9.82
N TYR A 109 5.47 13.52 8.59
CA TYR A 109 5.57 12.39 7.67
C TYR A 109 6.48 12.79 6.52
N ILE A 110 7.69 12.24 6.49
CA ILE A 110 8.61 12.42 5.36
C ILE A 110 8.40 11.26 4.41
N GLN A 111 7.87 11.55 3.23
CA GLN A 111 7.78 10.55 2.16
C GLN A 111 9.18 10.11 1.74
N PHE A 112 9.42 8.81 1.65
CA PHE A 112 10.69 8.28 1.14
C PHE A 112 10.53 7.18 0.08
N ALA A 113 9.33 6.65 -0.10
CA ALA A 113 9.01 5.81 -1.25
C ALA A 113 7.60 6.12 -1.76
N TYR A 114 7.44 6.05 -3.08
CA TYR A 114 6.17 6.18 -3.78
C TYR A 114 6.11 5.13 -4.88
N TYR A 115 4.97 4.47 -4.97
CA TYR A 115 4.67 3.49 -5.99
C TYR A 115 3.41 3.94 -6.71
N PRO A 116 3.49 4.15 -8.04
CA PRO A 116 2.37 4.67 -8.79
C PRO A 116 1.19 3.68 -8.78
N PRO A 117 0.02 4.10 -9.25
CA PRO A 117 -1.14 3.23 -9.41
C PRO A 117 -0.88 2.19 -10.49
N HIS A 118 -1.31 0.96 -10.24
CA HIS A 118 -1.12 -0.15 -11.17
C HIS A 118 -2.36 -0.44 -12.03
N SER A 119 -3.52 0.10 -11.66
CA SER A 119 -4.65 0.20 -12.59
C SER A 119 -4.61 1.58 -13.25
N VAL A 120 -4.73 1.62 -14.58
CA VAL A 120 -5.06 2.85 -15.30
C VAL A 120 -6.37 3.40 -14.74
N ALA A 121 -6.39 4.70 -14.44
CA ALA A 121 -7.63 5.40 -14.10
C ALA A 121 -8.64 5.18 -15.22
N ASN A 122 -9.88 4.82 -14.85
CA ASN A 122 -11.02 4.79 -15.78
C ASN A 122 -11.25 6.17 -16.40
#